data_AF-A0A9D1RW73-F1
#
_entry.id   AF-A0A9D1RW73-F1
#
_cell.length_a   1.000
_cell.length_b   1.000
_cell.length_c   1.000
_cell.angle_alpha   90.00
_cell.angle_beta   90.00
_cell.angle_gamma   90.00
#
_symmetry.space_group_name_H-M   'P 1'
#
loop_
_entity.id
_entity.type
_entity.pdbx_description
1 polymer ?
#
loop_
_entity_poly.entity_id
_entity_poly.type
_entity_poly.pdbx_seq_one_letter_code
_entity_poly.pdbx_strand_id
1 'polypeptide(L)'
;MTDSAHYVKDNPGASGRWEAAGLRWLGEATAAGGAQVVGVVGATPHRLTIDRVHTVAPTAEMAERFGAELAATHSYGAPAFGFNPAGEGEPGFQGPNDDLRALPLQEYESWGEFYADVCLQPLVEDVLPRLGGSDQQAAEQLLDRLRAGEFDEGAAPARIHGDLWSGNLMWGRLASAPDREPAGILIDPAAHGGHPQADLAALQLFGAPHLETILGAYAEAAHLDSGWRERTQLHQQHLLWMHAAIFGGGYVDQTLAAVRRALAL
;
A
#
# COMPACT_ATOMS: atom_id res chain seq x y z
N MET A 1 23.79 2.38 26.31
CA MET A 1 23.41 3.06 25.05
C MET A 1 22.09 3.75 25.33
N THR A 2 22.03 5.08 25.28
CA THR A 2 20.76 5.81 25.34
C THR A 2 19.92 5.35 24.16
N ASP A 3 18.84 4.63 24.43
CA ASP A 3 17.89 4.21 23.41
C ASP A 3 17.28 5.49 22.83
N SER A 4 17.71 5.87 21.63
CA SER A 4 17.31 7.12 21.01
C SER A 4 15.82 7.05 20.71
N ALA A 5 15.04 8.04 21.13
CA ALA A 5 13.62 8.16 20.81
C ALA A 5 13.32 8.17 19.30
N HIS A 6 14.37 8.29 18.47
CA HIS A 6 14.26 8.41 17.03
C HIS A 6 15.05 7.31 16.29
N TYR A 7 14.54 6.97 15.11
CA TYR A 7 15.18 6.16 14.10
C TYR A 7 15.59 7.06 12.92
N VAL A 8 16.75 6.79 12.34
CA VAL A 8 17.35 7.62 11.29
C VAL A 8 17.63 6.76 10.08
N LYS A 9 17.06 7.15 8.93
CA LYS A 9 17.41 6.63 7.61
C LYS A 9 18.42 7.57 6.97
N ASP A 10 19.61 7.07 6.67
CA ASP A 10 20.66 7.83 5.98
C ASP A 10 20.59 7.62 4.46
N ASN A 11 20.88 8.69 3.72
CA ASN A 11 20.85 8.78 2.25
C ASN A 11 19.55 8.29 1.57
N PRO A 12 18.34 8.67 2.06
CA PRO A 12 17.10 8.26 1.41
C PRO A 12 16.85 9.01 0.09
N GLY A 13 17.66 10.02 -0.28
CA GLY A 13 17.54 10.70 -1.57
C GLY A 13 16.18 11.39 -1.79
N ALA A 14 15.70 11.36 -3.03
CA ALA A 14 14.40 11.94 -3.39
C ALA A 14 13.22 11.19 -2.75
N SER A 15 13.34 9.87 -2.55
CA SER A 15 12.29 9.06 -1.92
C SER A 15 12.09 9.39 -0.45
N GLY A 16 13.13 9.85 0.26
CA GLY A 16 12.97 10.28 1.66
C GLY A 16 12.06 11.50 1.86
N ARG A 17 11.98 12.42 0.89
CA ARG A 17 11.02 13.53 0.95
C ARG A 17 9.60 13.05 0.72
N TRP A 18 9.43 12.16 -0.26
CA TRP A 18 8.14 11.57 -0.59
C TRP A 18 7.60 10.70 0.55
N GLU A 19 8.44 9.83 1.13
CA GLU A 19 8.11 9.03 2.31
C GLU A 19 7.69 9.93 3.48
N ALA A 20 8.44 11.00 3.76
CA ALA A 20 8.08 11.95 4.81
C ALA A 20 6.73 12.65 4.57
N ALA A 21 6.38 12.94 3.31
CA ALA A 21 5.08 13.49 2.96
C ALA A 21 3.97 12.47 3.17
N GLY A 22 4.17 11.23 2.72
CA GLY A 22 3.25 10.11 2.92
C GLY A 22 2.97 9.82 4.39
N LEU A 23 4.03 9.74 5.22
CA LEU A 23 3.90 9.52 6.67
C LEU A 23 3.06 10.61 7.35
N ARG A 24 3.30 11.88 7.00
CA ARG A 24 2.49 13.00 7.55
C ARG A 24 1.04 12.92 7.09
N TRP A 25 0.82 12.68 5.81
CA TRP A 25 -0.50 12.64 5.19
C TRP A 25 -1.37 11.48 5.71
N LEU A 26 -0.79 10.30 5.93
CA LEU A 26 -1.45 9.18 6.60
C LEU A 26 -1.70 9.49 8.09
N GLY A 27 -0.73 10.12 8.76
CA GLY A 27 -0.82 10.50 10.17
C GLY A 27 -1.94 11.50 10.50
N GLU A 28 -2.43 12.27 9.51
CA GLU A 28 -3.61 13.15 9.66
C GLU A 28 -4.85 12.36 10.09
N ALA A 29 -5.01 11.12 9.61
CA ALA A 29 -6.15 10.27 9.95
C ALA A 29 -6.09 9.72 11.39
N THR A 30 -4.90 9.64 12.01
CA THR A 30 -4.72 9.07 13.35
C THR A 30 -5.56 9.79 14.41
N ALA A 31 -5.69 11.12 14.32
CA ALA A 31 -6.52 11.89 15.25
C ALA A 31 -8.02 11.62 15.08
N ALA A 32 -8.44 11.11 13.91
CA ALA A 32 -9.81 10.71 13.59
C ALA A 32 -10.07 9.21 13.83
N GLY A 33 -9.18 8.52 14.56
CA GLY A 33 -9.30 7.08 14.83
C GLY A 33 -8.63 6.18 13.79
N GLY A 34 -7.87 6.77 12.86
CA GLY A 34 -7.04 6.03 11.91
C GLY A 34 -5.86 5.30 12.55
N ALA A 35 -5.28 4.37 11.80
CA ALA A 35 -4.10 3.62 12.20
C ALA A 35 -2.94 4.55 12.60
N GLN A 36 -2.17 4.11 13.60
CA GLN A 36 -1.02 4.85 14.06
C GLN A 36 0.10 4.80 13.02
N VAL A 37 0.74 5.94 12.77
CA VAL A 37 1.86 6.09 11.82
C VAL A 37 3.06 6.65 12.58
N VAL A 38 4.28 6.25 12.22
CA VAL A 38 5.49 6.88 12.79
C VAL A 38 5.54 8.38 12.49
N GLY A 39 5.82 9.18 13.51
CA GLY A 39 5.96 10.63 13.36
C GLY A 39 7.24 11.03 12.64
N VAL A 40 7.16 12.00 11.73
CA VAL A 40 8.34 12.59 11.09
C VAL A 40 8.92 13.71 11.96
N VAL A 41 10.11 13.48 12.50
CA VAL A 41 10.84 14.45 13.35
C VAL A 41 11.62 15.44 12.50
N GLY A 42 12.21 14.98 11.39
CA GLY A 42 12.96 15.84 10.47
C GLY A 42 13.25 15.15 9.15
N ALA A 43 13.19 15.91 8.06
CA ALA A 43 13.47 15.42 6.71
C ALA A 43 14.43 16.38 5.99
N THR A 44 15.51 15.84 5.45
CA THR A 44 16.52 16.52 4.64
C THR A 44 16.83 15.67 3.40
N PRO A 45 17.53 16.20 2.38
CA PRO A 45 17.87 15.41 1.18
C PRO A 45 18.68 14.13 1.43
N HIS A 46 19.37 14.04 2.58
CA HIS A 46 20.24 12.90 2.93
C HIS A 46 19.84 12.21 4.22
N ARG A 47 18.74 12.61 4.86
CA ARG A 47 18.32 12.02 6.13
C ARG A 47 16.84 12.18 6.37
N LEU A 48 16.19 11.08 6.76
CA LEU A 48 14.85 11.07 7.33
C LEU A 48 14.94 10.57 8.78
N THR A 49 14.47 11.39 9.71
CA THR A 49 14.39 11.07 11.15
C THR A 49 12.92 10.90 11.51
N ILE A 50 12.58 9.72 12.01
CA ILE A 50 11.22 9.32 12.39
C ILE A 50 11.22 8.81 13.83
N ASP A 51 10.02 8.69 14.41
CA ASP A 51 9.85 8.06 15.71
C ASP A 51 10.33 6.61 15.70
N ARG A 52 10.99 6.20 16.78
CA ARG A 52 11.37 4.80 16.99
C ARG A 52 10.16 4.02 17.48
N VAL A 53 9.96 2.83 16.91
CA VAL A 53 9.00 1.84 17.43
C VAL A 53 9.74 0.87 18.36
N HIS A 54 9.27 0.75 19.60
CA HIS A 54 9.65 -0.34 20.49
C HIS A 54 8.70 -1.51 20.27
N THR A 55 9.21 -2.58 19.70
CA THR A 55 8.40 -3.72 19.27
C THR A 55 7.92 -4.56 20.46
N VAL A 56 6.69 -5.05 20.34
CA VAL A 56 6.08 -6.01 21.25
C VAL A 56 5.50 -7.17 20.44
N ALA A 57 5.17 -8.27 21.11
CA ALA A 57 4.46 -9.36 20.44
C ALA A 57 3.05 -8.90 20.05
N PRO A 58 2.60 -9.17 18.80
CA PRO A 58 1.22 -8.88 18.40
C PRO A 58 0.22 -9.69 19.21
N THR A 59 -0.95 -9.11 19.46
CA THR A 59 -2.10 -9.78 20.08
C THR A 59 -3.30 -9.70 19.16
N ALA A 60 -4.28 -10.59 19.36
CA ALA A 60 -5.54 -10.55 18.61
C ALA A 60 -6.30 -9.23 18.82
N GLU A 61 -6.28 -8.68 20.05
CA GLU A 61 -6.92 -7.39 20.36
C GLU A 61 -6.26 -6.22 19.61
N MET A 62 -4.91 -6.20 19.54
CA MET A 62 -4.20 -5.21 18.74
C MET A 62 -4.54 -5.35 17.25
N ALA A 63 -4.68 -6.57 16.76
CA ALA A 63 -5.02 -6.86 15.38
C ALA A 63 -6.46 -6.47 15.00
N GLU A 64 -7.42 -6.75 15.88
CA GLU A 64 -8.81 -6.32 15.73
C GLU A 64 -8.90 -4.79 15.68
N ARG A 65 -8.25 -4.11 16.63
CA ARG A 65 -8.22 -2.66 16.66
C ARG A 65 -7.55 -2.08 15.41
N PHE A 66 -6.42 -2.63 14.99
CA PHE A 66 -5.72 -2.21 13.78
C PHE A 66 -6.60 -2.34 12.52
N GLY A 67 -7.39 -3.42 12.39
CA GLY A 67 -8.31 -3.57 11.27
C GLY A 67 -9.34 -2.44 11.19
N ALA A 68 -9.96 -2.10 12.32
CA ALA A 68 -10.91 -0.98 12.40
C ALA A 68 -10.23 0.39 12.18
N GLU A 69 -9.03 0.58 12.74
CA GLU A 69 -8.23 1.80 12.57
C GLU A 69 -7.78 1.99 11.10
N LEU A 70 -7.44 0.91 10.39
CA LEU A 70 -7.09 0.97 8.97
C LEU A 70 -8.32 1.35 8.12
N ALA A 71 -9.51 0.83 8.44
CA ALA A 71 -10.75 1.25 7.80
C ALA A 71 -11.02 2.75 8.02
N ALA A 72 -10.76 3.26 9.23
CA ALA A 72 -10.86 4.69 9.53
C ALA A 72 -9.85 5.52 8.71
N THR A 73 -8.60 5.07 8.58
CA THR A 73 -7.59 5.70 7.70
C THR A 73 -8.08 5.82 6.27
N HIS A 74 -8.62 4.73 5.71
CA HIS A 74 -9.13 4.72 4.35
C HIS A 74 -10.35 5.64 4.18
N SER A 75 -11.28 5.62 5.14
CA SER A 75 -12.49 6.47 5.13
C SER A 75 -12.22 7.96 5.29
N TYR A 76 -11.04 8.33 5.81
CA TYR A 76 -10.59 9.73 5.88
C TYR A 76 -10.44 10.34 4.47
N GLY A 77 -10.28 9.50 3.44
CA GLY A 77 -10.43 9.84 2.03
C GLY A 77 -9.26 10.57 1.41
N ALA A 78 -9.10 10.43 0.10
CA ALA A 78 -8.14 11.19 -0.70
C ALA A 78 -8.88 12.09 -1.71
N PRO A 79 -8.26 13.20 -2.19
CA PRO A 79 -8.88 14.08 -3.18
C PRO A 79 -9.19 13.39 -4.52
N ALA A 80 -8.33 12.47 -4.96
CA ALA A 80 -8.45 11.75 -6.23
C ALA A 80 -7.68 10.42 -6.18
N PHE A 81 -7.93 9.52 -7.13
CA PHE A 81 -7.01 8.40 -7.38
C PHE A 81 -5.69 8.95 -7.92
N GLY A 82 -4.57 8.36 -7.51
CA GLY A 82 -3.23 8.84 -7.83
C GLY A 82 -2.82 10.15 -7.15
N PHE A 83 -3.59 10.64 -6.17
CA PHE A 83 -3.21 11.83 -5.38
C PHE A 83 -1.83 11.63 -4.73
N ASN A 84 -0.92 12.57 -4.97
CA ASN A 84 0.44 12.55 -4.42
C ASN A 84 0.54 13.45 -3.18
N PRO A 85 0.79 12.90 -1.98
CA PRO A 85 0.93 13.71 -0.76
C PRO A 85 2.16 14.64 -0.77
N ALA A 86 3.14 14.43 -1.64
CA ALA A 86 4.27 15.34 -1.80
C ALA A 86 3.94 16.59 -2.65
N GLY A 87 2.82 16.59 -3.36
CA GLY A 87 2.39 17.67 -4.24
C GLY A 87 2.46 17.32 -5.73
N GLU A 88 1.77 18.13 -6.54
CA GLU A 88 1.74 17.99 -8.00
C GLU A 88 3.13 18.15 -8.61
N GLY A 89 3.49 17.26 -9.54
CA GLY A 89 4.78 17.26 -10.22
C GLY A 89 5.96 16.70 -9.41
N GLU A 90 5.77 16.38 -8.12
CA GLU A 90 6.76 15.62 -7.36
C GLU A 90 6.71 14.13 -7.74
N PRO A 91 7.86 13.43 -7.76
CA PRO A 91 7.88 12.01 -8.08
C PRO A 91 7.27 11.18 -6.95
N GLY A 92 6.46 10.17 -7.31
CA GLY A 92 6.17 9.03 -6.46
C GLY A 92 7.19 7.91 -6.69
N PHE A 93 7.28 6.96 -5.76
CA PHE A 93 8.22 5.85 -5.86
C PHE A 93 7.60 4.50 -5.48
N GLN A 94 8.19 3.41 -5.95
CA GLN A 94 7.77 2.05 -5.58
C GLN A 94 8.93 1.07 -5.72
N GLY A 95 8.83 -0.08 -5.07
CA GLY A 95 9.85 -1.11 -5.09
C GLY A 95 10.93 -0.92 -4.02
N PRO A 96 11.90 -1.85 -3.95
CA PRO A 96 12.91 -1.86 -2.92
C PRO A 96 13.94 -0.73 -3.13
N ASN A 97 14.66 -0.37 -2.06
CA ASN A 97 15.62 0.74 -2.10
C ASN A 97 16.74 0.60 -3.15
N ASP A 98 17.07 -0.63 -3.56
CA ASP A 98 18.09 -0.95 -4.55
C ASP A 98 17.58 -1.01 -6.00
N ASP A 99 16.26 -1.08 -6.21
CA ASP A 99 15.60 -0.98 -7.53
C ASP A 99 14.33 -0.12 -7.43
N LEU A 100 14.53 1.12 -6.97
CA LEU A 100 13.45 2.07 -6.74
C LEU A 100 12.94 2.62 -8.10
N ARG A 101 11.66 2.43 -8.36
CA ARG A 101 10.99 2.80 -9.61
C ARG A 101 10.13 4.03 -9.41
N ALA A 102 10.01 4.86 -10.44
CA ALA A 102 9.09 5.97 -10.43
C ALA A 102 7.64 5.46 -10.45
N LEU A 103 6.80 6.08 -9.64
CA LEU A 103 5.34 5.96 -9.71
C LEU A 103 4.83 7.34 -10.16
N PRO A 104 4.45 7.51 -11.44
CA PRO A 104 4.06 8.81 -12.00
C PRO A 104 2.65 9.19 -11.55
N LEU A 105 2.53 9.54 -10.27
CA LEU A 105 1.28 9.92 -9.62
C LEU A 105 0.72 11.21 -10.22
N GLN A 106 -0.53 11.12 -10.66
CA GLN A 106 -1.37 12.24 -11.11
C GLN A 106 -2.82 11.94 -10.73
N GLU A 107 -3.68 12.95 -10.74
CA GLU A 107 -5.07 12.79 -10.32
C GLU A 107 -5.93 12.13 -11.41
N TYR A 108 -6.72 11.13 -11.02
CA TYR A 108 -7.68 10.42 -11.86
C TYR A 108 -9.06 10.35 -11.19
N GLU A 109 -10.11 10.37 -12.01
CA GLU A 109 -11.49 10.13 -11.58
C GLU A 109 -11.82 8.63 -11.50
N SER A 110 -11.27 7.82 -12.40
CA SER A 110 -11.45 6.36 -12.44
C SER A 110 -10.31 5.64 -11.71
N TRP A 111 -10.66 4.68 -10.86
CA TRP A 111 -9.67 3.82 -10.23
C TRP A 111 -9.00 2.91 -11.26
N GLY A 112 -9.79 2.28 -12.13
CA GLY A 112 -9.31 1.33 -13.13
C GLY A 112 -8.37 1.96 -14.14
N GLU A 113 -8.64 3.20 -14.57
CA GLU A 113 -7.71 3.97 -15.42
C GLU A 113 -6.37 4.23 -14.70
N PHE A 114 -6.41 4.78 -13.49
CA PHE A 114 -5.21 5.00 -12.68
C PHE A 114 -4.41 3.71 -12.46
N TYR A 115 -5.10 2.63 -12.07
CA TYR A 115 -4.47 1.36 -11.76
C TYR A 115 -3.85 0.72 -13.01
N ALA A 116 -4.56 0.74 -14.14
CA ALA A 116 -4.04 0.21 -15.39
C ALA A 116 -2.82 0.99 -15.89
N ASP A 117 -2.93 2.31 -16.01
CA ASP A 117 -1.93 3.11 -16.73
C ASP A 117 -0.72 3.48 -15.86
N VAL A 118 -0.93 3.74 -14.57
CA VAL A 118 0.14 4.19 -13.67
C VAL A 118 0.75 3.03 -12.90
N CYS A 119 -0.09 2.16 -12.33
CA CYS A 119 0.40 1.09 -11.46
C CYS A 119 0.86 -0.15 -12.25
N LEU A 120 0.07 -0.60 -13.23
CA LEU A 120 0.28 -1.89 -13.88
C LEU A 120 1.06 -1.80 -15.19
N GLN A 121 0.69 -0.91 -16.11
CA GLN A 121 1.23 -0.90 -17.48
C GLN A 121 2.76 -0.86 -17.53
N PRO A 122 3.48 0.01 -16.79
CA PRO A 122 4.94 0.02 -16.81
C PRO A 122 5.56 -1.32 -16.37
N LEU A 123 4.93 -1.98 -15.39
CA LEU A 123 5.40 -3.28 -14.88
C LEU A 123 5.08 -4.42 -15.85
N VAL A 124 3.91 -4.35 -16.50
CA VAL A 124 3.51 -5.29 -17.55
C VAL A 124 4.47 -5.19 -18.74
N GLU A 125 4.80 -3.98 -19.20
CA GLU A 125 5.75 -3.76 -20.31
C GLU A 125 7.14 -4.35 -20.04
N ASP A 126 7.62 -4.28 -18.80
CA ASP A 126 8.89 -4.90 -18.39
C ASP A 126 8.89 -6.43 -18.44
N VAL A 127 7.72 -7.05 -18.23
CA VAL A 127 7.55 -8.50 -18.15
C VAL A 127 7.08 -9.09 -19.49
N LEU A 128 6.33 -8.35 -20.31
CA LEU A 128 5.76 -8.79 -21.59
C LEU A 128 6.74 -9.54 -22.50
N PRO A 129 8.00 -9.09 -22.69
CA PRO A 129 8.98 -9.79 -23.53
C PRO A 129 9.32 -11.22 -23.06
N ARG A 130 8.99 -11.56 -21.82
CA ARG A 130 9.26 -12.86 -21.18
C ARG A 130 8.06 -13.82 -21.28
N LEU A 131 6.92 -13.36 -21.80
CA LEU A 131 5.65 -14.09 -21.81
C LEU A 131 5.37 -14.77 -23.16
N GLY A 132 4.58 -15.84 -23.13
CA GLY A 132 4.00 -16.45 -24.33
C GLY A 132 2.76 -15.68 -24.81
N GLY A 133 2.36 -15.86 -26.09
CA GLY A 133 1.31 -15.05 -26.71
C GLY A 133 -0.05 -15.07 -26.00
N SER A 134 -0.47 -16.21 -25.43
CA SER A 134 -1.72 -16.27 -24.65
C SER A 134 -1.67 -15.46 -23.35
N ASP A 135 -0.48 -15.38 -22.74
CA ASP A 135 -0.27 -14.67 -21.48
C ASP A 135 -0.12 -13.17 -21.70
N GLN A 136 0.51 -12.76 -22.81
CA GLN A 136 0.52 -11.38 -23.27
C GLN A 136 -0.91 -10.88 -23.50
N GLN A 137 -1.71 -11.65 -24.25
CA GLN A 137 -3.10 -11.31 -24.52
C GLN A 137 -3.93 -11.19 -23.24
N ALA A 138 -3.73 -12.08 -22.26
CA ALA A 138 -4.44 -12.01 -20.99
C ALA A 138 -4.04 -10.76 -20.17
N ALA A 139 -2.75 -10.39 -20.16
CA ALA A 139 -2.28 -9.18 -19.48
C ALA A 139 -2.87 -7.91 -20.12
N GLU A 140 -2.82 -7.81 -21.46
CA GLU A 140 -3.40 -6.70 -22.22
C GLU A 140 -4.92 -6.61 -22.00
N GLN A 141 -5.63 -7.74 -22.06
CA GLN A 141 -7.07 -7.79 -21.80
C GLN A 141 -7.42 -7.29 -20.40
N LEU A 142 -6.63 -7.62 -19.37
CA LEU A 142 -6.87 -7.11 -18.02
C LEU A 142 -6.70 -5.59 -17.95
N LEU A 143 -5.66 -5.04 -18.58
CA LEU A 143 -5.45 -3.59 -18.64
C LEU A 143 -6.62 -2.89 -19.34
N ASP A 144 -7.12 -3.44 -20.45
CA ASP A 144 -8.23 -2.84 -21.19
C ASP A 144 -9.54 -2.87 -20.38
N ARG A 145 -9.84 -3.97 -19.68
CA ARG A 145 -11.02 -4.05 -18.78
C ARG A 145 -10.93 -3.07 -17.61
N LEU A 146 -9.74 -2.89 -17.05
CA LEU A 146 -9.47 -1.89 -16.01
C LEU A 146 -9.70 -0.47 -16.53
N ARG A 147 -9.11 -0.10 -17.68
CA ARG A 147 -9.33 1.22 -18.30
C ARG A 147 -10.78 1.50 -18.63
N ALA A 148 -11.54 0.46 -18.99
CA ALA A 148 -12.97 0.58 -19.24
C ALA A 148 -13.80 0.81 -17.96
N GLY A 149 -13.17 0.79 -16.77
CA GLY A 149 -13.83 1.02 -15.48
C GLY A 149 -14.70 -0.16 -15.03
N GLU A 150 -14.53 -1.34 -15.61
CA GLU A 150 -15.37 -2.52 -15.31
C GLU A 150 -15.32 -2.93 -13.83
N PHE A 151 -14.25 -2.55 -13.14
CA PHE A 151 -13.98 -2.93 -11.75
C PHE A 151 -13.99 -1.74 -10.77
N ASP A 152 -14.45 -0.55 -11.19
CA ASP A 152 -14.38 0.65 -10.35
C ASP A 152 -15.35 0.62 -9.15
N GLU A 153 -16.45 -0.11 -9.29
CA GLU A 153 -17.48 -0.34 -8.25
C GLU A 153 -17.97 0.93 -7.50
N GLY A 154 -17.77 2.12 -8.07
CA GLY A 154 -18.07 3.39 -7.42
C GLY A 154 -17.23 3.66 -6.16
N ALA A 155 -16.08 3.00 -6.01
CA ALA A 155 -15.19 3.20 -4.89
C ALA A 155 -14.71 4.66 -4.83
N ALA A 156 -14.70 5.23 -3.62
CA ALA A 156 -14.09 6.53 -3.40
C ALA A 156 -12.57 6.39 -3.20
N PRO A 157 -11.76 7.37 -3.62
CA PRO A 157 -10.33 7.37 -3.33
C PRO A 157 -10.05 7.34 -1.83
N ALA A 158 -9.26 6.36 -1.40
CA ALA A 158 -8.80 6.20 -0.03
C ALA A 158 -7.34 6.65 0.11
N ARG A 159 -6.95 7.05 1.33
CA ARG A 159 -5.53 7.23 1.67
C ARG A 159 -4.90 5.89 1.96
N ILE A 160 -4.28 5.28 0.97
CA ILE A 160 -3.64 3.97 1.15
C ILE A 160 -2.18 4.12 1.53
N HIS A 161 -1.67 3.13 2.26
CA HIS A 161 -0.25 2.96 2.53
C HIS A 161 0.52 2.66 1.23
N GLY A 162 -0.06 1.85 0.34
CA GLY A 162 0.51 1.53 -0.99
C GLY A 162 1.62 0.48 -0.98
N ASP A 163 2.06 0.04 0.21
CA ASP A 163 3.04 -1.04 0.41
C ASP A 163 2.80 -1.76 1.75
N LEU A 164 1.53 -2.10 2.06
CA LEU A 164 1.16 -2.62 3.38
C LEU A 164 1.33 -4.13 3.51
N TRP A 165 2.58 -4.59 3.63
CA TRP A 165 2.90 -5.98 3.97
C TRP A 165 3.34 -6.09 5.44
N SER A 166 3.50 -7.32 5.96
CA SER A 166 3.86 -7.53 7.38
C SER A 166 5.14 -6.82 7.84
N GLY A 167 6.08 -6.53 6.92
CA GLY A 167 7.31 -5.80 7.24
C GLY A 167 7.06 -4.32 7.56
N ASN A 168 6.01 -3.73 6.97
CA ASN A 168 5.65 -2.32 7.13
C ASN A 168 4.55 -2.09 8.19
N LEU A 169 4.06 -3.18 8.81
CA LEU A 169 3.17 -3.16 9.96
C LEU A 169 3.93 -3.59 11.22
N MET A 170 4.39 -2.62 12.01
CA MET A 170 5.09 -2.89 13.27
C MET A 170 4.12 -2.93 14.44
N TRP A 171 4.28 -3.89 15.35
CA TRP A 171 3.49 -3.97 16.59
C TRP A 171 4.30 -3.42 17.75
N GLY A 172 3.85 -2.35 18.39
CA GLY A 172 4.70 -1.67 19.38
C GLY A 172 4.15 -0.37 19.96
N ARG A 173 5.02 0.31 20.69
CA ARG A 173 4.80 1.68 21.19
C ARG A 173 5.78 2.64 20.51
N LEU A 174 5.34 3.85 20.19
CA LEU A 174 6.27 4.91 19.77
C LEU A 174 7.06 5.40 20.98
N ALA A 175 8.38 5.51 20.82
CA ALA A 175 9.27 6.02 21.86
C ALA A 175 8.94 7.47 22.26
N SER A 176 8.36 8.25 21.35
CA SER A 176 7.88 9.62 21.56
C SER A 176 6.60 9.70 22.40
N ALA A 177 5.89 8.58 22.57
CA ALA A 177 4.63 8.50 23.29
C ALA A 177 4.56 7.22 24.16
N PRO A 178 5.45 7.08 25.17
CA PRO A 178 5.63 5.84 25.93
C PRO A 178 4.38 5.42 26.73
N ASP A 179 3.53 6.39 27.09
CA ASP A 179 2.31 6.15 27.86
C ASP A 179 1.13 5.65 27.01
N ARG A 180 1.24 5.66 25.67
CA ARG A 180 0.20 5.11 24.79
C ARG A 180 0.28 3.60 24.73
N GLU A 181 -0.88 2.93 24.72
CA GLU A 181 -0.97 1.47 24.54
C GLU A 181 -0.31 1.01 23.23
N PRO A 182 0.22 -0.23 23.15
CA PRO A 182 0.85 -0.73 21.95
C PRO A 182 -0.20 -0.93 20.87
N ALA A 183 0.16 -0.61 19.64
CA ALA A 183 -0.72 -0.67 18.47
C ALA A 183 -0.01 -1.27 17.25
N GLY A 184 -0.77 -1.50 16.18
CA GLY A 184 -0.20 -1.62 14.84
C GLY A 184 0.22 -0.24 14.36
N ILE A 185 1.49 -0.10 13.98
CA ILE A 185 2.13 1.15 13.60
C ILE A 185 2.68 1.00 12.17
N LEU A 186 2.25 1.89 11.30
CA LEU A 186 2.63 1.93 9.89
C LEU A 186 3.99 2.62 9.70
N ILE A 187 4.82 2.04 8.83
CA ILE A 187 6.13 2.57 8.42
C ILE A 187 6.35 2.38 6.92
N ASP A 188 7.28 3.14 6.34
CA ASP A 188 7.76 2.95 4.96
C ASP A 188 6.64 2.96 3.90
N PRO A 189 5.75 3.98 3.90
CA PRO A 189 4.65 4.00 2.96
C PRO A 189 5.09 4.37 1.55
N ALA A 190 4.41 3.76 0.58
CA ALA A 190 4.31 4.23 -0.80
C ALA A 190 2.99 5.02 -0.98
N ALA A 191 2.72 5.97 -0.09
CA ALA A 191 1.39 6.54 0.11
C ALA A 191 0.87 7.34 -1.10
N HIS A 192 -0.38 7.08 -1.46
CA HIS A 192 -1.10 7.82 -2.49
C HIS A 192 -2.62 7.63 -2.35
N GLY A 193 -3.40 8.39 -3.14
CA GLY A 193 -4.83 8.13 -3.31
C GLY A 193 -5.06 6.85 -4.11
N GLY A 194 -5.76 5.87 -3.57
CA GLY A 194 -5.93 4.56 -4.22
C GLY A 194 -7.20 3.83 -3.77
N HIS A 195 -7.37 2.61 -4.26
CA HIS A 195 -8.48 1.76 -3.81
C HIS A 195 -8.16 1.12 -2.45
N PRO A 196 -9.05 1.21 -1.45
CA PRO A 196 -8.76 0.76 -0.08
C PRO A 196 -8.41 -0.73 0.04
N GLN A 197 -8.95 -1.58 -0.84
CA GLN A 197 -8.62 -3.00 -0.83
C GLN A 197 -7.19 -3.32 -1.27
N ALA A 198 -6.43 -2.37 -1.84
CA ALA A 198 -5.03 -2.58 -2.20
C ALA A 198 -4.17 -2.94 -0.98
N ASP A 199 -4.37 -2.24 0.14
CA ASP A 199 -3.65 -2.51 1.39
C ASP A 199 -4.06 -3.85 2.02
N LEU A 200 -5.34 -4.24 1.91
CA LEU A 200 -5.79 -5.58 2.35
C LEU A 200 -5.21 -6.70 1.48
N ALA A 201 -5.11 -6.46 0.18
CA ALA A 201 -4.53 -7.39 -0.77
C ALA A 201 -3.04 -7.60 -0.51
N ALA A 202 -2.32 -6.53 -0.13
CA ALA A 202 -0.93 -6.58 0.29
C ALA A 202 -0.74 -7.44 1.56
N LEU A 203 -1.55 -7.20 2.60
CA LEU A 203 -1.53 -8.01 3.83
C LEU A 203 -1.86 -9.48 3.57
N GLN A 204 -2.80 -9.77 2.66
CA GLN A 204 -3.14 -11.14 2.28
C GLN A 204 -2.04 -11.82 1.46
N LEU A 205 -1.35 -11.09 0.59
CA LEU A 205 -0.33 -11.64 -0.30
C LEU A 205 0.91 -12.11 0.48
N PHE A 206 1.36 -11.31 1.44
CA PHE A 206 2.57 -11.58 2.22
C PHE A 206 2.30 -12.14 3.61
N GLY A 207 1.04 -12.15 4.04
CA GLY A 207 0.61 -12.52 5.38
C GLY A 207 0.81 -11.39 6.40
N ALA A 208 0.17 -11.56 7.56
CA ALA A 208 0.39 -10.74 8.74
C ALA A 208 0.02 -11.56 10.01
N PRO A 209 0.62 -11.26 11.18
CA PRO A 209 0.14 -11.81 12.44
C PRO A 209 -1.34 -11.50 12.64
N HIS A 210 -2.13 -12.53 12.97
CA HIS A 210 -3.59 -12.41 13.15
C HIS A 210 -4.35 -11.86 11.93
N LEU A 211 -3.88 -12.18 10.71
CA LEU A 211 -4.44 -11.67 9.45
C LEU A 211 -5.98 -11.75 9.40
N GLU A 212 -6.60 -12.89 9.67
CA GLU A 212 -8.06 -13.01 9.62
C GLU A 212 -8.79 -12.10 10.61
N THR A 213 -8.18 -11.81 11.76
CA THR A 213 -8.72 -10.85 12.73
C THR A 213 -8.65 -9.42 12.18
N ILE A 214 -7.54 -9.04 11.55
CA ILE A 214 -7.38 -7.73 10.88
C ILE A 214 -8.43 -7.59 9.78
N LEU A 215 -8.53 -8.58 8.89
CA LEU A 215 -9.45 -8.54 7.74
C LEU A 215 -10.91 -8.54 8.19
N GLY A 216 -11.26 -9.31 9.24
CA GLY A 216 -12.60 -9.33 9.80
C GLY A 216 -13.02 -7.98 10.38
N ALA A 217 -12.18 -7.40 11.24
CA ALA A 217 -12.46 -6.10 11.85
C ALA A 217 -12.50 -4.97 10.82
N TYR A 218 -11.61 -5.01 9.82
CA TYR A 218 -11.65 -4.07 8.70
C TYR A 218 -12.96 -4.20 7.92
N ALA A 219 -13.33 -5.42 7.51
CA ALA A 219 -14.52 -5.65 6.69
C ALA A 219 -15.81 -5.21 7.40
N GLU A 220 -15.89 -5.44 8.72
CA GLU A 220 -17.00 -4.96 9.55
C GLU A 220 -17.05 -3.43 9.60
N ALA A 221 -15.93 -2.78 9.92
CA ALA A 221 -15.84 -1.33 10.07
C ALA A 221 -16.05 -0.56 8.74
N ALA A 222 -15.58 -1.12 7.62
CA ALA A 222 -15.74 -0.56 6.29
C ALA A 222 -17.05 -0.98 5.59
N HIS A 223 -17.88 -1.81 6.24
CA HIS A 223 -19.11 -2.36 5.67
C HIS A 223 -18.91 -3.03 4.29
N LEU A 224 -17.85 -3.82 4.15
CA LEU A 224 -17.56 -4.51 2.89
C LEU A 224 -18.64 -5.55 2.58
N ASP A 225 -19.00 -5.68 1.30
CA ASP A 225 -19.92 -6.71 0.83
C ASP A 225 -19.35 -8.12 0.99
N SER A 226 -20.20 -9.14 1.02
CA SER A 226 -19.75 -10.54 1.21
C SER A 226 -18.81 -11.06 0.12
N GLY A 227 -18.78 -10.43 -1.06
CA GLY A 227 -17.95 -10.81 -2.21
C GLY A 227 -16.59 -10.10 -2.25
N TRP A 228 -16.25 -9.22 -1.30
CA TRP A 228 -15.02 -8.42 -1.36
C TRP A 228 -13.75 -9.28 -1.55
N ARG A 229 -13.72 -10.47 -0.93
CA ARG A 229 -12.60 -11.41 -1.03
C ARG A 229 -12.39 -11.98 -2.43
N GLU A 230 -13.44 -12.03 -3.27
CA GLU A 230 -13.33 -12.50 -4.66
C GLU A 230 -12.46 -11.55 -5.49
N ARG A 231 -12.42 -10.27 -5.10
CA ARG A 231 -11.69 -9.20 -5.78
C ARG A 231 -10.29 -8.98 -5.25
N THR A 232 -9.89 -9.67 -4.17
CA THR A 232 -8.54 -9.58 -3.60
C THR A 232 -7.46 -9.73 -4.67
N GLN A 233 -7.59 -10.69 -5.58
CA GLN A 233 -6.55 -10.95 -6.58
C GLN A 233 -6.42 -9.86 -7.64
N LEU A 234 -7.49 -9.12 -7.91
CA LEU A 234 -7.43 -7.92 -8.75
C LEU A 234 -6.56 -6.84 -8.07
N HIS A 235 -6.74 -6.65 -6.77
CA HIS A 235 -5.95 -5.70 -5.98
C HIS A 235 -4.53 -6.17 -5.67
N GLN A 236 -4.22 -7.47 -5.80
CA GLN A 236 -2.86 -8.00 -5.67
C GLN A 236 -2.00 -7.76 -6.92
N GLN A 237 -2.60 -7.42 -8.07
CA GLN A 237 -1.90 -7.36 -9.35
C GLN A 237 -0.69 -6.43 -9.31
N HIS A 238 -0.81 -5.25 -8.70
CA HIS A 238 0.30 -4.29 -8.63
C HIS A 238 1.54 -4.88 -7.96
N LEU A 239 1.37 -5.48 -6.78
CA LEU A 239 2.48 -6.11 -6.06
C LEU A 239 3.01 -7.33 -6.80
N LEU A 240 2.15 -8.14 -7.40
CA LEU A 240 2.54 -9.33 -8.17
C LEU A 240 3.34 -8.96 -9.41
N TRP A 241 2.85 -8.01 -10.23
CA TRP A 241 3.57 -7.49 -11.39
C TRP A 241 4.88 -6.83 -11.00
N MET A 242 4.93 -6.11 -9.87
CA MET A 242 6.15 -5.51 -9.37
C MET A 242 7.19 -6.59 -9.02
N HIS A 243 6.78 -7.64 -8.32
CA HIS A 243 7.67 -8.76 -8.02
C HIS A 243 8.09 -9.54 -9.28
N ALA A 244 7.20 -9.69 -10.26
CA ALA A 244 7.53 -10.31 -11.54
C ALA A 244 8.54 -9.48 -12.36
N ALA A 245 8.42 -8.15 -12.34
CA ALA A 245 9.34 -7.25 -13.03
C ALA A 245 10.75 -7.29 -12.40
N ILE A 246 10.81 -7.18 -11.06
CA ILE A 246 12.07 -7.08 -10.30
C ILE A 246 12.75 -8.44 -10.13
N PHE A 247 12.02 -9.47 -9.69
CA PHE A 247 12.59 -10.78 -9.32
C PHE A 247 12.39 -11.85 -10.38
N GLY A 248 11.38 -11.72 -11.25
CA GLY A 248 11.05 -12.72 -12.27
C GLY A 248 10.69 -14.08 -11.67
N GLY A 249 11.00 -15.16 -12.43
CA GLY A 249 10.81 -16.53 -11.97
C GLY A 249 9.36 -16.86 -11.59
N GLY A 250 9.16 -17.53 -10.45
CA GLY A 250 7.84 -18.00 -10.00
C GLY A 250 6.81 -16.89 -9.76
N TYR A 251 7.24 -15.63 -9.59
CA TYR A 251 6.32 -14.49 -9.52
C TYR A 251 5.59 -14.25 -10.84
N VAL A 252 6.20 -14.56 -11.99
CA VAL A 252 5.54 -14.45 -13.30
C VAL A 252 4.35 -15.41 -13.37
N ASP A 253 4.56 -16.68 -13.00
CA ASP A 253 3.49 -17.69 -13.00
C ASP A 253 2.36 -17.34 -12.02
N GLN A 254 2.72 -16.87 -10.82
CA GLN A 254 1.75 -16.43 -9.81
C GLN A 254 0.93 -15.24 -10.31
N THR A 255 1.58 -14.25 -10.95
CA THR A 255 0.93 -13.07 -11.52
C THR A 255 -0.07 -13.48 -12.59
N LEU A 256 0.33 -14.33 -13.54
CA LEU A 256 -0.56 -14.78 -14.61
C LEU A 256 -1.74 -15.61 -14.10
N ALA A 257 -1.54 -16.41 -13.05
CA ALA A 257 -2.64 -17.10 -12.39
C ALA A 257 -3.64 -16.11 -11.73
N ALA A 258 -3.15 -15.02 -11.15
CA ALA A 258 -4.00 -13.94 -10.62
C ALA A 258 -4.71 -13.19 -11.75
N VAL A 259 -4.03 -12.88 -12.86
CA VAL A 259 -4.63 -12.26 -14.07
C VAL A 259 -5.81 -13.07 -14.58
N ARG A 260 -5.64 -14.38 -14.77
CA ARG A 260 -6.72 -15.24 -15.27
C ARG A 260 -7.93 -15.31 -14.32
N ARG A 261 -7.70 -15.21 -13.01
CA ARG A 261 -8.79 -15.18 -12.02
C ARG A 261 -9.48 -13.82 -11.96
N ALA A 262 -8.73 -12.73 -12.06
CA ALA A 262 -9.29 -11.38 -12.19
C ALA A 262 -10.14 -11.26 -13.48
N LEU A 263 -9.71 -11.87 -14.58
CA LEU A 263 -10.49 -11.92 -15.83
C LEU A 263 -11.76 -12.77 -15.73
N ALA A 264 -11.93 -13.58 -14.70
CA ALA A 264 -13.12 -14.41 -14.48
C ALA A 264 -14.15 -13.75 -13.55
N LEU A 265 -13.84 -12.58 -12.99
CA LEU A 265 -14.78 -11.68 -12.33
C LEU A 265 -15.65 -10.97 -13.39
#